data_AF-A0A1E1WGR0-F1
#
_entry.id   AF-A0A1E1WGR0-F1
#
_cell.length_a   1.000
_cell.length_b   1.000
_cell.length_c   1.000
_cell.angle_alpha   90.00
_cell.angle_beta   90.00
_cell.angle_gamma   90.00
#
_symmetry.space_group_name_H-M   'P 1'
#
loop_
_entity.id
_entity.type
_entity.pdbx_description
1 polymer ?
#
loop_
_entity_poly.entity_id
_entity_poly.type
_entity_poly.pdbx_seq_one_letter_code
_entity_poly.pdbx_strand_id
1 'polypeptide(L)'
;AAAAGLTGFLGDHFRATLTARDSTGRTATLHLFIKSLPLINKVKANFIDNNDYFRRETLMFRLFEELGGDDGPNPWRPKGYLYDDTILVMPDLAVDGFAPRPFLETLQLPDVLLTAASVARFHAAFANYATRKTVNPLRPYNFLEEHAEVLKEPTFCDSPFLHACAKLSANLINMYSAKYKDTIQDLEPKIFQLYLEACDTLRDYDSTLNVIIHKDLWINNIMFAPGKVVLVDYQCVRYGPPAFDLLSFLYLTTSREFRETHEKEVFLHYYSMFMKSVDGSTQQRLKDIGYDEEEFLRWCEASRMFGLFFAISIFPYVLMDPGAAQRYFDDPVTYEHYCNVDRTTPVTQHGRDCRPYLDRQLVATEEFVDRYLLKKVE
;
A
#
# COMPACT_ATOMS: atom_id res chain seq x y z
N ALA A 1 -20.50 -21.14 -8.47
CA ALA A 1 -20.85 -20.00 -9.32
C ALA A 1 -19.87 -18.89 -9.00
N ALA A 2 -19.11 -18.37 -9.98
CA ALA A 2 -18.26 -17.21 -9.77
C ALA A 2 -19.18 -16.04 -9.40
N ALA A 3 -19.00 -15.48 -8.20
CA ALA A 3 -19.77 -14.33 -7.76
C ALA A 3 -19.43 -13.16 -8.69
N ALA A 4 -20.43 -12.60 -9.37
CA ALA A 4 -20.29 -11.31 -10.01
C ALA A 4 -19.90 -10.28 -8.94
N GLY A 5 -18.75 -9.61 -9.10
CA GLY A 5 -18.44 -8.37 -8.34
C GLY A 5 -17.16 -8.32 -7.51
N LEU A 6 -16.22 -9.26 -7.63
CA LEU A 6 -14.89 -9.10 -7.02
C LEU A 6 -13.82 -9.17 -8.13
N THR A 7 -13.58 -8.06 -8.80
CA THR A 7 -12.44 -7.91 -9.73
C THR A 7 -11.28 -7.29 -8.99
N GLY A 8 -10.23 -8.07 -8.73
CA GLY A 8 -8.96 -7.55 -8.23
C GLY A 8 -8.12 -6.96 -9.36
N PHE A 9 -7.41 -5.87 -9.08
CA PHE A 9 -6.51 -5.28 -10.08
C PHE A 9 -5.29 -6.17 -10.35
N LEU A 10 -4.80 -6.93 -9.36
CA LEU A 10 -3.62 -7.81 -9.48
C LEU A 10 -3.94 -9.29 -9.22
N GLY A 11 -5.17 -9.71 -9.47
CA GLY A 11 -5.59 -11.11 -9.34
C GLY A 11 -7.09 -11.31 -9.53
N ASP A 12 -7.48 -12.54 -9.84
CA ASP A 12 -8.89 -12.93 -9.83
C ASP A 12 -9.31 -13.27 -8.40
N HIS A 13 -10.49 -12.78 -7.97
CA HIS A 13 -11.01 -13.02 -6.64
C HIS A 13 -12.28 -13.90 -6.68
N PHE A 14 -12.33 -14.91 -5.81
CA PHE A 14 -13.45 -15.83 -5.69
C PHE A 14 -13.86 -15.98 -4.22
N ARG A 15 -15.14 -16.30 -4.02
CA ARG A 15 -15.66 -16.79 -2.74
C ARG A 15 -16.11 -18.23 -2.89
N ALA A 16 -15.73 -19.07 -1.95
CA ALA A 16 -16.13 -20.46 -1.89
C ALA A 16 -16.68 -20.82 -0.50
N THR A 17 -17.56 -21.80 -0.44
CA THR A 17 -18.02 -22.39 0.82
C THR A 17 -17.68 -23.87 0.78
N LEU A 18 -16.87 -24.31 1.75
CA LEU A 18 -16.43 -25.69 1.88
C LEU A 18 -17.12 -26.32 3.09
N THR A 19 -17.92 -27.35 2.85
CA THR A 19 -18.53 -28.16 3.92
C THR A 19 -17.76 -29.46 4.04
N ALA A 20 -17.04 -29.62 5.15
CA ALA A 20 -16.26 -30.82 5.46
C ALA A 20 -16.94 -31.63 6.57
N ARG A 21 -16.85 -32.97 6.49
CA ARG A 21 -17.34 -33.87 7.53
C ARG A 21 -16.18 -34.70 8.08
N ASP A 22 -15.99 -34.70 9.39
CA ASP A 22 -14.95 -35.50 10.03
C ASP A 22 -15.36 -36.98 10.14
N SER A 23 -14.41 -37.84 10.55
CA SER A 23 -14.63 -39.29 10.71
C SER A 23 -15.67 -39.64 11.78
N THR A 24 -16.04 -38.69 12.65
CA THR A 24 -17.09 -38.86 13.67
C THR A 24 -18.46 -38.40 13.18
N GLY A 25 -18.57 -37.91 11.94
CA GLY A 25 -19.80 -37.40 11.34
C GLY A 25 -20.07 -35.92 11.63
N ARG A 26 -19.20 -35.22 12.37
CA ARG A 26 -19.36 -33.78 12.64
C ARG A 26 -19.06 -33.00 11.37
N THR A 27 -19.94 -32.07 11.03
CA THR A 27 -19.83 -31.24 9.84
C THR A 27 -19.35 -29.84 10.23
N ALA A 28 -18.38 -29.31 9.51
CA ALA A 28 -17.89 -27.94 9.62
C ALA A 28 -18.02 -27.23 8.27
N THR A 29 -18.41 -25.97 8.29
CA THR A 29 -18.51 -25.13 7.09
C THR A 29 -17.47 -24.02 7.18
N LEU A 30 -16.66 -23.89 6.14
CA LEU A 30 -15.66 -22.84 5.98
C LEU A 30 -16.07 -21.91 4.85
N HIS A 31 -16.04 -20.61 5.10
CA HIS A 31 -16.21 -19.58 4.07
C HIS A 31 -14.83 -19.06 3.69
N LEU A 32 -14.52 -19.13 2.40
CA LEU A 32 -13.18 -18.93 1.87
C LEU A 32 -13.18 -17.76 0.89
N PHE A 33 -12.19 -16.89 1.04
CA PHE A 33 -11.75 -15.96 0.01
C PHE A 33 -10.55 -16.57 -0.71
N ILE A 34 -10.57 -16.55 -2.04
CA ILE A 34 -9.54 -17.11 -2.89
C ILE A 34 -9.07 -16.01 -3.85
N LYS A 35 -7.79 -15.68 -3.82
CA LYS A 35 -7.10 -14.84 -4.80
C LYS A 35 -6.23 -15.74 -5.66
N SER A 36 -6.32 -15.64 -6.98
CA SER A 36 -5.45 -16.40 -7.89
C SER A 36 -4.89 -15.53 -9.01
N LEU A 37 -3.82 -15.99 -9.63
CA LEU A 37 -3.38 -15.41 -10.91
C LEU A 37 -4.55 -15.41 -11.91
N PRO A 38 -4.66 -14.38 -12.77
CA PRO A 38 -5.72 -14.31 -13.76
C PRO A 38 -5.71 -15.54 -14.66
N LEU A 39 -6.82 -16.27 -14.71
CA LEU A 39 -6.91 -17.52 -15.48
C LEU A 39 -7.10 -17.27 -16.99
N ILE A 40 -7.68 -16.12 -17.34
CA ILE A 40 -8.07 -15.78 -18.71
C ILE A 40 -7.13 -14.74 -19.33
N ASN A 41 -6.84 -13.65 -18.61
CA ASN A 41 -6.01 -12.55 -19.12
C ASN A 41 -4.51 -12.88 -18.95
N LYS A 42 -3.94 -13.58 -19.93
CA LYS A 42 -2.52 -13.98 -19.91
C LYS A 42 -1.54 -12.81 -19.88
N VAL A 43 -1.86 -11.69 -20.50
CA VAL A 43 -1.00 -10.49 -20.49
C VAL A 43 -0.91 -9.95 -19.06
N LYS A 44 -2.06 -9.82 -18.39
CA LYS A 44 -2.14 -9.43 -16.98
C LYS A 44 -1.47 -10.46 -16.07
N ALA A 45 -1.67 -11.75 -16.30
CA ALA A 45 -1.01 -12.80 -15.53
C ALA A 45 0.52 -12.74 -15.65
N ASN A 46 1.05 -12.57 -16.88
CA ASN A 46 2.49 -12.40 -17.12
C ASN A 46 3.02 -11.13 -16.46
N PHE A 47 2.27 -10.02 -16.51
CA PHE A 47 2.64 -8.80 -15.79
C PHE A 47 2.73 -9.08 -14.29
N ILE A 48 1.74 -9.77 -13.71
CA ILE A 48 1.72 -10.04 -12.28
C ILE A 48 2.90 -10.94 -11.87
N ASP A 49 3.17 -11.98 -12.65
CA ASP A 49 4.27 -12.93 -12.43
C ASP A 49 5.65 -12.26 -12.56
N ASN A 50 5.87 -11.50 -13.64
CA ASN A 50 7.14 -10.78 -13.87
C ASN A 50 7.45 -9.70 -12.82
N ASN A 51 6.46 -9.28 -12.04
CA ASN A 51 6.60 -8.28 -10.97
C ASN A 51 6.54 -8.92 -9.57
N ASP A 52 6.58 -10.26 -9.46
CA ASP A 52 6.70 -11.04 -8.22
C ASP A 52 5.58 -10.80 -7.18
N TYR A 53 4.38 -10.37 -7.59
CA TYR A 53 3.32 -10.03 -6.63
C TYR A 53 2.87 -11.22 -5.77
N PHE A 54 2.58 -12.38 -6.39
CA PHE A 54 2.21 -13.60 -5.64
C PHE A 54 3.39 -14.22 -4.90
N ARG A 55 4.62 -14.09 -5.44
CA ARG A 55 5.84 -14.53 -4.76
C ARG A 55 6.09 -13.72 -3.47
N ARG A 56 5.80 -12.42 -3.50
CA ARG A 56 5.81 -11.56 -2.30
C ARG A 56 4.74 -11.96 -1.29
N GLU A 57 3.51 -12.22 -1.72
CA GLU A 57 2.48 -12.72 -0.80
C GLU A 57 2.89 -14.06 -0.17
N THR A 58 3.39 -15.01 -0.96
CA THR A 58 3.87 -16.30 -0.45
C THR A 58 5.00 -16.14 0.56
N LEU A 59 5.97 -15.26 0.28
CA LEU A 59 7.03 -14.91 1.23
C LEU A 59 6.45 -14.37 2.53
N MET A 60 5.47 -13.46 2.45
CA MET A 60 4.84 -12.86 3.63
C MET A 60 4.04 -13.87 4.44
N PHE A 61 3.25 -14.73 3.82
CA PHE A 61 2.48 -15.75 4.54
C PHE A 61 3.37 -16.79 5.22
N ARG A 62 4.52 -17.16 4.63
CA ARG A 62 5.54 -17.97 5.32
C ARG A 62 6.13 -17.23 6.51
N LEU A 63 6.52 -15.96 6.32
CA LEU A 63 7.04 -15.14 7.41
C LEU A 63 6.02 -14.98 8.55
N PHE A 64 4.74 -14.86 8.25
CA PHE A 64 3.66 -14.77 9.23
C PHE A 64 3.53 -15.98 10.15
N GLU A 65 4.02 -17.16 9.75
CA GLU A 65 4.12 -18.32 10.63
C GLU A 65 5.10 -18.06 11.79
N GLU A 66 6.13 -17.23 11.58
CA GLU A 66 7.09 -16.82 12.61
C GLU A 66 6.66 -15.54 13.35
N LEU A 67 5.86 -14.67 12.71
CA LEU A 67 5.41 -13.39 13.30
C LEU A 67 4.13 -13.50 14.14
N GLY A 68 3.23 -14.44 13.81
CA GLY A 68 1.86 -14.47 14.35
C GLY A 68 0.98 -13.37 13.74
N GLY A 69 0.00 -12.87 14.49
CA GLY A 69 -0.77 -11.65 14.14
C GLY A 69 -2.18 -11.84 13.58
N ASP A 70 -2.63 -13.08 13.43
CA ASP A 70 -4.03 -13.44 13.11
C ASP A 70 -4.87 -13.82 14.32
N ASP A 71 -4.30 -13.80 15.51
CA ASP A 71 -4.94 -14.20 16.75
C ASP A 71 -5.01 -13.07 17.78
N GLY A 72 -5.63 -13.36 18.92
CA GLY A 72 -5.79 -12.43 20.01
C GLY A 72 -6.88 -11.36 19.80
N PRO A 73 -6.96 -10.37 20.70
CA PRO A 73 -8.01 -9.35 20.67
C PRO A 73 -7.86 -8.34 19.54
N ASN A 74 -6.63 -8.15 19.04
CA ASN A 74 -6.28 -7.10 18.06
C ASN A 74 -5.47 -7.70 16.89
N PRO A 75 -6.05 -8.63 16.10
CA PRO A 75 -5.38 -9.16 14.91
C PRO A 75 -5.07 -8.01 13.94
N TRP A 76 -4.01 -8.15 13.16
CA TRP A 76 -3.61 -7.18 12.13
C TRP A 76 -3.56 -7.77 10.73
N ARG A 77 -3.71 -9.10 10.60
CA ARG A 77 -3.80 -9.82 9.32
C ARG A 77 -4.84 -10.95 9.36
N PRO A 78 -5.30 -11.45 8.20
CA PRO A 78 -5.99 -12.73 8.11
C PRO A 78 -5.04 -13.93 8.29
N LYS A 79 -5.63 -15.10 8.52
CA LYS A 79 -4.94 -16.39 8.44
C LYS A 79 -4.82 -16.87 7.00
N GLY A 80 -3.64 -17.38 6.61
CA GLY A 80 -3.47 -18.13 5.37
C GLY A 80 -3.82 -19.60 5.57
N TYR A 81 -4.68 -20.16 4.71
CA TYR A 81 -4.99 -21.60 4.70
C TYR A 81 -4.21 -22.36 3.64
N LEU A 82 -4.01 -21.75 2.47
CA LEU A 82 -3.21 -22.28 1.37
C LEU A 82 -2.59 -21.09 0.64
N TYR A 83 -1.31 -21.16 0.33
CA TYR A 83 -0.62 -20.12 -0.46
C TYR A 83 0.55 -20.72 -1.24
N ASP A 84 0.64 -20.33 -2.50
CA ASP A 84 1.79 -20.51 -3.36
C ASP A 84 1.91 -19.32 -4.32
N ASP A 85 2.87 -19.38 -5.24
CA ASP A 85 3.18 -18.30 -6.17
C ASP A 85 2.06 -18.04 -7.21
N THR A 86 0.90 -18.72 -7.10
CA THR A 86 -0.24 -18.60 -8.02
C THR A 86 -1.61 -18.46 -7.34
N ILE A 87 -1.74 -18.86 -6.07
CA ILE A 87 -3.01 -18.85 -5.34
C ILE A 87 -2.81 -18.51 -3.87
N LEU A 88 -3.77 -17.77 -3.30
CA LEU A 88 -3.89 -17.49 -1.87
C LEU A 88 -5.33 -17.78 -1.42
N VAL A 89 -5.48 -18.63 -0.41
CA VAL A 89 -6.76 -19.00 0.20
C VAL A 89 -6.77 -18.60 1.65
N MET A 90 -7.79 -17.83 2.04
CA MET A 90 -7.96 -17.25 3.38
C MET A 90 -9.42 -17.38 3.85
N PRO A 91 -9.72 -17.19 5.14
CA PRO A 91 -11.09 -16.97 5.59
C PRO A 91 -11.75 -15.81 4.84
N ASP A 92 -13.02 -15.96 4.46
CA ASP A 92 -13.82 -14.83 3.97
C ASP A 92 -14.20 -13.93 5.15
N LEU A 93 -13.38 -12.90 5.38
CA LEU A 93 -13.54 -11.95 6.48
C LEU A 93 -14.91 -11.24 6.48
N ALA A 94 -15.61 -11.20 5.34
CA ALA A 94 -16.95 -10.63 5.25
C ALA A 94 -17.97 -11.39 6.13
N VAL A 95 -17.75 -12.69 6.37
CA VAL A 95 -18.60 -13.50 7.25
C VAL A 95 -18.42 -13.10 8.72
N ASP A 96 -17.23 -12.61 9.08
CA ASP A 96 -16.91 -12.11 10.41
C ASP A 96 -17.23 -10.61 10.58
N GLY A 97 -17.95 -10.02 9.62
CA GLY A 97 -18.39 -8.63 9.65
C GLY A 97 -17.31 -7.61 9.27
N PHE A 98 -16.20 -8.06 8.70
CA PHE A 98 -15.18 -7.15 8.18
C PHE A 98 -15.53 -6.68 6.76
N ALA A 99 -15.36 -5.38 6.52
CA ALA A 99 -15.52 -4.81 5.19
C ALA A 99 -14.58 -3.60 5.00
N PRO A 100 -14.15 -3.32 3.76
CA PRO A 100 -13.49 -2.05 3.46
C PRO A 100 -14.50 -0.91 3.55
N ARG A 101 -14.01 0.32 3.69
CA ARG A 101 -14.84 1.53 3.50
C ARG A 101 -15.07 1.76 1.99
N PRO A 102 -16.04 2.61 1.59
CA PRO A 102 -16.22 2.97 0.19
C PRO A 102 -14.95 3.61 -0.39
N PHE A 103 -14.50 3.13 -1.57
CA PHE A 103 -13.20 3.48 -2.15
C PHE A 103 -13.01 4.96 -2.50
N LEU A 104 -14.10 5.70 -2.77
CA LEU A 104 -14.03 7.14 -3.04
C LEU A 104 -13.97 8.00 -1.78
N GLU A 105 -14.40 7.46 -0.63
CA GLU A 105 -14.43 8.20 0.62
C GLU A 105 -13.03 8.42 1.21
N THR A 106 -12.95 9.28 2.21
CA THR A 106 -11.74 9.44 3.03
C THR A 106 -12.02 8.99 4.45
N LEU A 107 -11.06 8.30 5.05
CA LEU A 107 -11.17 7.81 6.42
C LEU A 107 -11.25 8.98 7.41
N GLN A 108 -12.07 8.80 8.43
CA GLN A 108 -12.18 9.71 9.57
C GLN A 108 -11.16 9.32 10.66
N LEU A 109 -10.85 10.25 11.56
CA LEU A 109 -9.82 10.07 12.59
C LEU A 109 -9.91 8.72 13.34
N PRO A 110 -11.09 8.24 13.80
CA PRO A 110 -11.15 6.93 14.49
C PRO A 110 -10.67 5.75 13.63
N ASP A 111 -11.07 5.70 12.36
CA ASP A 111 -10.65 4.66 11.43
C ASP A 111 -9.15 4.78 11.11
N VAL A 112 -8.64 6.02 11.01
CA VAL A 112 -7.22 6.29 10.78
C VAL A 112 -6.37 5.82 11.97
N LEU A 113 -6.78 6.12 13.20
CA LEU A 113 -6.07 5.70 14.41
C LEU A 113 -6.11 4.17 14.58
N LEU A 114 -7.24 3.52 14.32
CA LEU A 114 -7.34 2.05 14.34
C LEU A 114 -6.42 1.40 13.31
N THR A 115 -6.35 1.97 12.11
CA THR A 115 -5.47 1.49 11.04
C THR A 115 -4.00 1.70 11.42
N ALA A 116 -3.62 2.89 11.88
CA ALA A 116 -2.28 3.20 12.35
C ALA A 116 -1.84 2.24 13.48
N ALA A 117 -2.74 1.91 14.40
CA ALA A 117 -2.47 0.91 15.44
C ALA A 117 -2.24 -0.50 14.86
N SER A 118 -2.97 -0.89 13.81
CA SER A 118 -2.77 -2.17 13.11
C SER A 118 -1.43 -2.24 12.39
N VAL A 119 -1.08 -1.19 11.64
CA VAL A 119 0.22 -1.02 10.97
C VAL A 119 1.36 -1.05 12.00
N ALA A 120 1.20 -0.38 13.15
CA ALA A 120 2.17 -0.39 14.23
C ALA A 120 2.42 -1.82 14.79
N ARG A 121 1.37 -2.63 14.93
CA ARG A 121 1.51 -4.04 15.36
C ARG A 121 2.22 -4.89 14.32
N PHE A 122 1.89 -4.71 13.04
CA PHE A 122 2.56 -5.39 11.93
C PHE A 122 4.07 -5.07 11.91
N HIS A 123 4.43 -3.78 11.94
CA HIS A 123 5.83 -3.35 11.96
C HIS A 123 6.56 -3.81 13.22
N ALA A 124 5.93 -3.76 14.39
CA ALA A 124 6.52 -4.22 15.64
C ALA A 124 6.78 -5.74 15.64
N ALA A 125 5.85 -6.54 15.10
CA ALA A 125 6.03 -7.99 14.97
C ALA A 125 7.27 -8.31 14.14
N PHE A 126 7.44 -7.62 13.01
CA PHE A 126 8.64 -7.76 12.18
C PHE A 126 9.91 -7.25 12.89
N ALA A 127 9.85 -6.10 13.56
CA ALA A 127 11.00 -5.55 14.29
C ALA A 127 11.50 -6.54 15.36
N ASN A 128 10.58 -7.16 16.10
CA ASN A 128 10.89 -8.20 17.08
C ASN A 128 11.54 -9.43 16.43
N TYR A 129 11.00 -9.88 15.29
CA TYR A 129 11.60 -10.97 14.51
C TYR A 129 13.03 -10.66 14.07
N ALA A 130 13.26 -9.47 13.48
CA ALA A 130 14.58 -9.05 13.04
C ALA A 130 15.58 -8.94 14.21
N THR A 131 15.13 -8.49 15.39
CA THR A 131 15.96 -8.48 16.60
C THR A 131 16.37 -9.89 16.98
N ARG A 132 15.44 -10.85 16.98
CA ARG A 132 15.74 -12.25 17.33
C ARG A 132 16.65 -12.95 16.31
N LYS A 133 16.54 -12.61 15.01
CA LYS A 133 17.40 -13.14 13.94
C LYS A 133 18.79 -12.50 13.93
N THR A 134 18.97 -11.35 14.58
CA THR A 134 20.26 -10.67 14.67
C THR A 134 21.19 -11.43 15.63
N VAL A 135 22.10 -12.22 15.07
CA VAL A 135 23.13 -12.95 15.85
C VAL A 135 24.34 -12.06 16.16
N ASN A 136 24.73 -11.18 15.23
CA ASN A 136 25.85 -10.26 15.39
C ASN A 136 25.34 -8.81 15.40
N PRO A 137 25.43 -8.07 16.51
CA PRO A 137 25.01 -6.67 16.57
C PRO A 137 25.74 -5.75 15.58
N LEU A 138 26.96 -6.11 15.16
CA LEU A 138 27.73 -5.36 14.16
C LEU A 138 27.27 -5.61 12.72
N ARG A 139 26.49 -6.68 12.49
CA ARG A 139 25.83 -6.96 11.22
C ARG A 139 24.39 -7.37 11.50
N PRO A 140 23.50 -6.38 11.77
CA PRO A 140 22.09 -6.64 12.01
C PRO A 140 21.47 -7.45 10.87
N TYR A 141 20.45 -8.23 11.21
CA TYR A 141 19.69 -8.97 10.22
C TYR A 141 19.09 -8.01 9.18
N ASN A 142 19.33 -8.29 7.90
CA ASN A 142 18.79 -7.52 6.78
C ASN A 142 17.94 -8.45 5.90
N PHE A 143 16.62 -8.21 5.91
CA PHE A 143 15.67 -9.03 5.16
C PHE A 143 15.76 -8.80 3.65
N LEU A 144 16.18 -7.61 3.22
CA LEU A 144 16.41 -7.33 1.80
C LEU A 144 17.62 -8.09 1.27
N GLU A 145 18.70 -8.21 2.04
CA GLU A 145 19.86 -9.04 1.64
C GLU A 145 19.46 -10.52 1.44
N GLU A 146 18.60 -11.06 2.29
CA GLU A 146 18.15 -12.46 2.21
C GLU A 146 17.16 -12.72 1.06
N HIS A 147 16.32 -11.73 0.73
CA HIS A 147 15.19 -11.89 -0.20
C HIS A 147 15.22 -10.90 -1.38
N ALA A 148 16.41 -10.43 -1.77
CA ALA A 148 16.61 -9.38 -2.77
C ALA A 148 15.88 -9.63 -4.10
N GLU A 149 15.84 -10.90 -4.55
CA GLU A 149 15.20 -11.26 -5.81
C GLU A 149 13.68 -11.00 -5.82
N VAL A 150 13.01 -11.13 -4.67
CA VAL A 150 11.55 -11.03 -4.57
C VAL A 150 11.11 -9.61 -4.17
N LEU A 151 11.96 -8.89 -3.42
CA LEU A 151 11.65 -7.56 -2.88
C LEU A 151 12.05 -6.41 -3.78
N LYS A 152 12.68 -6.68 -4.92
CA LYS A 152 13.05 -5.65 -5.90
C LYS A 152 11.82 -4.86 -6.35
N GLU A 153 11.98 -3.55 -6.48
CA GLU A 153 10.97 -2.65 -7.06
C GLU A 153 11.07 -2.64 -8.59
N PRO A 154 10.06 -3.14 -9.32
CA PRO A 154 10.11 -3.16 -10.77
C PRO A 154 9.44 -1.94 -11.44
N THR A 155 8.59 -1.20 -10.73
CA THR A 155 7.68 -0.22 -11.34
C THR A 155 8.04 1.23 -10.99
N PHE A 156 8.30 1.50 -9.71
CA PHE A 156 8.61 2.83 -9.20
C PHE A 156 10.11 3.13 -9.29
N CYS A 157 10.59 3.27 -10.52
CA CYS A 157 11.95 3.62 -10.92
C CYS A 157 11.89 4.34 -12.28
N ASP A 158 13.03 4.69 -12.89
CA ASP A 158 13.04 5.22 -14.28
C ASP A 158 12.48 4.18 -15.25
N SER A 159 11.19 4.30 -15.53
CA SER A 159 10.39 3.33 -16.25
C SER A 159 9.28 4.02 -17.04
N PRO A 160 8.78 3.41 -18.12
CA PRO A 160 7.64 3.95 -18.87
C PRO A 160 6.41 4.24 -17.99
N PHE A 161 6.18 3.44 -16.96
CA PHE A 161 5.11 3.67 -15.99
C PHE A 161 5.28 5.00 -15.24
N LEU A 162 6.49 5.31 -14.78
CA LEU A 162 6.79 6.54 -14.07
C LEU A 162 6.67 7.78 -14.97
N HIS A 163 7.10 7.67 -16.23
CA HIS A 163 6.88 8.70 -17.26
C HIS A 163 5.38 8.96 -17.46
N ALA A 164 4.57 7.91 -17.58
CA ALA A 164 3.12 8.04 -17.72
C ALA A 164 2.45 8.68 -16.49
N CYS A 165 2.96 8.43 -15.27
CA CYS A 165 2.52 9.11 -14.04
C CYS A 165 2.80 10.62 -14.11
N ALA A 166 4.04 11.01 -14.44
CA ALA A 166 4.43 12.42 -14.52
C ALA A 166 3.64 13.18 -15.60
N LYS A 167 3.44 12.54 -16.75
CA LYS A 167 2.63 13.06 -17.86
C LYS A 167 1.18 13.31 -17.44
N LEU A 168 0.54 12.35 -16.76
CA LEU A 168 -0.81 12.54 -16.25
C LEU A 168 -0.89 13.75 -15.31
N SER A 169 0.04 13.85 -14.35
CA SER A 169 0.08 14.95 -13.40
C SER A 169 0.19 16.31 -14.08
N ALA A 170 1.09 16.45 -15.06
CA ALA A 170 1.22 17.67 -15.84
C ALA A 170 -0.07 18.01 -16.63
N ASN A 171 -0.69 16.99 -17.25
CA ASN A 171 -1.94 17.17 -17.97
C ASN A 171 -3.11 17.57 -17.06
N LEU A 172 -3.24 16.97 -15.87
CA LEU A 172 -4.27 17.35 -14.91
C LEU A 172 -4.13 18.82 -14.49
N ILE A 173 -2.92 19.28 -14.25
CA ILE A 173 -2.64 20.69 -13.95
C ILE A 173 -3.06 21.60 -15.12
N ASN A 174 -2.57 21.32 -16.33
CA ASN A 174 -2.84 22.16 -17.50
C ASN A 174 -4.32 22.15 -17.92
N MET A 175 -5.04 21.05 -17.68
CA MET A 175 -6.44 20.92 -18.06
C MET A 175 -7.40 21.50 -17.01
N TYR A 176 -7.13 21.30 -15.72
CA TYR A 176 -8.11 21.50 -14.66
C TYR A 176 -7.68 22.41 -13.50
N SER A 177 -6.39 22.67 -13.30
CA SER A 177 -5.96 23.55 -12.20
C SER A 177 -6.28 25.00 -12.52
N ALA A 178 -7.02 25.68 -11.64
CA ALA A 178 -7.22 27.12 -11.74
C ALA A 178 -5.98 27.92 -11.31
N LYS A 179 -5.06 27.30 -10.55
CA LYS A 179 -3.89 27.96 -9.96
C LYS A 179 -2.67 27.92 -10.89
N TYR A 180 -2.45 26.77 -11.55
CA TYR A 180 -1.18 26.47 -12.19
C TYR A 180 -1.25 26.20 -13.69
N LYS A 181 -2.46 26.23 -14.25
CA LYS A 181 -2.65 26.06 -15.69
C LYS A 181 -1.82 27.08 -16.47
N ASP A 182 -0.96 26.57 -17.34
CA ASP A 182 -0.08 27.33 -18.22
C ASP A 182 0.92 28.26 -17.49
N THR A 183 1.13 28.11 -16.17
CA THR A 183 2.05 28.96 -15.40
C THR A 183 3.45 28.38 -15.22
N ILE A 184 3.59 27.05 -15.35
CA ILE A 184 4.86 26.34 -15.13
C ILE A 184 5.35 25.77 -16.47
N GLN A 185 6.45 26.33 -16.99
CA GLN A 185 7.15 25.78 -18.16
C GLN A 185 7.82 24.45 -17.81
N ASP A 186 7.85 23.53 -18.78
CA ASP A 186 8.47 22.20 -18.66
C ASP A 186 7.98 21.40 -17.44
N LEU A 187 6.67 21.46 -17.19
CA LEU A 187 6.05 20.86 -16.00
C LEU A 187 6.26 19.33 -15.93
N GLU A 188 6.03 18.61 -17.03
CA GLU A 188 6.17 17.15 -17.07
C GLU A 188 7.59 16.67 -16.73
N PRO A 189 8.66 17.16 -17.40
CA PRO A 189 10.03 16.81 -17.03
C PRO A 189 10.39 17.14 -15.58
N LYS A 190 9.93 18.28 -15.04
CA LYS A 190 10.19 18.66 -13.65
C LYS A 190 9.49 17.75 -12.65
N ILE A 191 8.22 17.39 -12.90
CA ILE A 191 7.49 16.40 -12.09
C ILE A 191 8.20 15.06 -12.15
N PHE A 192 8.60 14.62 -13.34
CA PHE A 192 9.27 13.33 -13.51
C PHE A 192 10.55 13.22 -12.67
N GLN A 193 11.41 14.25 -12.68
CA GLN A 193 12.64 14.26 -11.88
C GLN A 193 12.34 14.15 -10.38
N LEU A 194 11.37 14.92 -9.87
CA LEU A 194 10.98 14.83 -8.45
C LEU A 194 10.35 13.48 -8.09
N TYR A 195 9.63 12.84 -9.03
CA TYR A 195 9.09 11.49 -8.83
C TYR A 195 10.22 10.46 -8.76
N LEU A 196 11.24 10.58 -9.61
CA LEU A 196 12.41 9.72 -9.58
C LEU A 196 13.17 9.88 -8.25
N GLU A 197 13.42 11.13 -7.82
CA GLU A 197 14.01 11.43 -6.52
C GLU A 197 13.22 10.80 -5.37
N ALA A 198 11.88 10.90 -5.40
CA ALA A 198 11.02 10.29 -4.41
C ALA A 198 11.17 8.76 -4.40
N CYS A 199 11.21 8.10 -5.57
CA CYS A 199 11.43 6.65 -5.66
C CYS A 199 12.74 6.22 -4.98
N ASP A 200 13.82 6.96 -5.22
CA ASP A 200 15.15 6.65 -4.70
C ASP A 200 15.25 6.79 -3.16
N THR A 201 14.28 7.44 -2.53
CA THR A 201 14.21 7.55 -1.05
C THR A 201 13.70 6.28 -0.37
N LEU A 202 12.92 5.43 -1.05
CA LEU A 202 12.44 4.18 -0.43
C LEU A 202 13.48 3.07 -0.60
N ARG A 203 14.31 2.90 0.43
CA ARG A 203 15.33 1.85 0.54
C ARG A 203 15.59 1.53 2.01
N ASP A 204 16.43 0.54 2.26
CA ASP A 204 16.99 0.33 3.59
C ASP A 204 18.10 1.33 3.91
N TYR A 205 18.22 1.65 5.19
CA TYR A 205 19.18 2.61 5.69
C TYR A 205 19.97 2.06 6.86
N ASP A 206 21.28 2.32 6.88
CA ASP A 206 22.12 1.95 8.01
C ASP A 206 21.73 2.73 9.28
N SER A 207 21.97 2.11 10.43
CA SER A 207 21.81 2.75 11.75
C SER A 207 20.42 3.34 12.03
N THR A 208 19.36 2.78 11.43
CA THR A 208 17.97 3.15 11.73
C THR A 208 17.06 1.92 11.72
N LEU A 209 15.80 2.12 12.11
CA LEU A 209 14.80 1.06 12.05
C LEU A 209 14.33 0.85 10.61
N ASN A 210 14.67 -0.31 10.06
CA ASN A 210 14.02 -0.84 8.87
C ASN A 210 13.07 -1.98 9.27
N VAL A 211 11.91 -2.03 8.62
CA VAL A 211 10.92 -3.09 8.76
C VAL A 211 10.41 -3.51 7.39
N ILE A 212 9.63 -4.57 7.34
CA ILE A 212 8.78 -4.81 6.17
C ILE A 212 7.58 -3.89 6.24
N ILE A 213 7.44 -3.06 5.22
CA ILE A 213 6.34 -2.13 5.01
C ILE A 213 5.37 -2.73 3.99
N HIS A 214 4.06 -2.49 4.15
CA HIS A 214 2.98 -3.00 3.30
C HIS A 214 2.95 -2.33 1.91
N LYS A 215 3.28 -1.05 1.86
CA LYS A 215 3.30 -0.09 0.74
C LYS A 215 1.93 0.21 0.10
N ASP A 216 1.00 -0.75 0.10
CA ASP A 216 -0.28 -0.64 -0.62
C ASP A 216 -1.51 -0.48 0.30
N LEU A 217 -1.45 0.46 1.25
CA LEU A 217 -2.50 0.70 2.26
C LEU A 217 -3.57 1.71 1.79
N TRP A 218 -4.23 1.39 0.67
CA TRP A 218 -5.46 2.08 0.25
C TRP A 218 -6.71 1.41 0.85
N ILE A 219 -7.86 2.08 0.73
CA ILE A 219 -9.08 1.72 1.48
C ILE A 219 -9.51 0.25 1.31
N ASN A 220 -9.39 -0.33 0.12
CA ASN A 220 -9.83 -1.72 -0.10
C ASN A 220 -8.92 -2.77 0.54
N ASN A 221 -7.68 -2.41 0.88
CA ASN A 221 -6.73 -3.28 1.55
C ASN A 221 -6.80 -3.17 3.09
N ILE A 222 -7.77 -2.39 3.60
CA ILE A 222 -7.99 -2.17 5.03
C ILE A 222 -9.41 -2.63 5.36
N MET A 223 -9.51 -3.73 6.11
CA MET A 223 -10.77 -4.36 6.44
C MET A 223 -11.19 -3.97 7.87
N PHE A 224 -12.36 -3.36 8.01
CA PHE A 224 -12.87 -2.82 9.26
C PHE A 224 -13.97 -3.70 9.85
N ALA A 225 -13.87 -3.97 11.15
CA ALA A 225 -14.95 -4.48 12.00
C ALA A 225 -15.03 -3.60 13.27
N PRO A 226 -16.08 -3.70 14.11
CA PRO A 226 -16.20 -2.87 15.32
C PRO A 226 -14.95 -2.94 16.21
N GLY A 227 -14.20 -1.82 16.27
CA GLY A 227 -12.96 -1.69 17.04
C GLY A 227 -11.75 -2.46 16.52
N LYS A 228 -11.83 -3.07 15.32
CA LYS A 228 -10.77 -3.92 14.75
C LYS A 228 -10.48 -3.53 13.31
N VAL A 229 -9.20 -3.61 12.95
CA VAL A 229 -8.72 -3.43 11.59
C VAL A 229 -7.74 -4.55 11.27
N VAL A 230 -7.95 -5.23 10.14
CA VAL A 230 -6.99 -6.17 9.57
C VAL A 230 -6.56 -5.68 8.20
N LEU A 231 -5.27 -5.82 7.92
CA LEU A 231 -4.65 -5.45 6.66
C LEU A 231 -4.64 -6.68 5.75
N VAL A 232 -4.85 -6.49 4.45
CA VAL A 232 -4.87 -7.55 3.45
C VAL A 232 -4.08 -7.13 2.22
N ASP A 233 -3.71 -8.10 1.39
CA ASP A 233 -2.99 -7.89 0.12
C ASP A 233 -1.55 -7.37 0.30
N TYR A 234 -0.67 -8.27 0.71
CA TYR A 234 0.74 -7.98 1.01
C TYR A 234 1.65 -8.09 -0.23
N GLN A 235 1.11 -7.97 -1.43
CA GLN A 235 1.84 -8.17 -2.69
C GLN A 235 2.86 -7.07 -3.00
N CYS A 236 2.75 -5.91 -2.37
CA CYS A 236 3.56 -4.73 -2.64
C CYS A 236 4.67 -4.47 -1.60
N VAL A 237 4.90 -5.42 -0.68
CA VAL A 237 5.80 -5.22 0.45
C VAL A 237 7.21 -4.80 0.05
N ARG A 238 7.80 -3.91 0.85
CA ARG A 238 9.19 -3.45 0.71
C ARG A 238 9.88 -3.49 2.07
N TYR A 239 11.21 -3.41 2.04
CA TYR A 239 12.02 -3.29 3.24
C TYR A 239 12.55 -1.86 3.36
N GLY A 240 12.29 -1.20 4.49
CA GLY A 240 12.71 0.19 4.72
C GLY A 240 12.09 0.81 5.97
N PRO A 241 12.25 2.13 6.18
CA PRO A 241 11.73 2.81 7.35
C PRO A 241 10.18 2.75 7.43
N PRO A 242 9.59 2.49 8.61
CA PRO A 242 8.13 2.31 8.74
C PRO A 242 7.31 3.55 8.39
N ALA A 243 7.93 4.74 8.41
CA ALA A 243 7.27 5.99 8.09
C ALA A 243 6.72 6.02 6.65
N PHE A 244 7.39 5.36 5.70
CA PHE A 244 6.94 5.28 4.30
C PHE A 244 5.53 4.68 4.17
N ASP A 245 5.23 3.68 5.00
CA ASP A 245 3.91 3.07 5.04
C ASP A 245 2.85 4.03 5.59
N LEU A 246 3.18 4.73 6.67
CA LEU A 246 2.27 5.65 7.33
C LEU A 246 1.94 6.85 6.44
N LEU A 247 2.93 7.40 5.74
CA LEU A 247 2.75 8.51 4.82
C LEU A 247 1.96 8.06 3.58
N SER A 248 2.28 6.91 3.00
CA SER A 248 1.53 6.35 1.86
C SER A 248 0.07 6.13 2.24
N PHE A 249 -0.18 5.48 3.39
CA PHE A 249 -1.51 5.28 3.95
C PHE A 249 -2.29 6.60 4.11
N LEU A 250 -1.68 7.62 4.74
CA LEU A 250 -2.35 8.90 4.97
C LEU A 250 -2.72 9.59 3.65
N TYR A 251 -1.79 9.67 2.69
CA TYR A 251 -2.10 10.30 1.41
C TYR A 251 -3.15 9.51 0.60
N LEU A 252 -3.17 8.18 0.68
CA LEU A 252 -4.15 7.36 -0.01
C LEU A 252 -5.56 7.47 0.57
N THR A 253 -5.67 7.64 1.88
CA THR A 253 -6.94 7.43 2.59
C THR A 253 -7.53 8.70 3.21
N THR A 254 -6.80 9.82 3.24
CA THR A 254 -7.26 11.05 3.91
C THR A 254 -7.24 12.28 2.99
N SER A 255 -7.97 13.32 3.38
CA SER A 255 -7.94 14.63 2.71
C SER A 255 -6.72 15.45 3.14
N ARG A 256 -6.40 16.51 2.39
CA ARG A 256 -5.36 17.47 2.77
C ARG A 256 -5.68 18.16 4.10
N GLU A 257 -6.93 18.60 4.28
CA GLU A 257 -7.42 19.23 5.53
C GLU A 257 -7.24 18.30 6.74
N PHE A 258 -7.52 17.01 6.58
CA PHE A 258 -7.29 16.02 7.63
C PHE A 258 -5.80 15.99 8.02
N ARG A 259 -4.89 15.91 7.05
CA ARG A 259 -3.45 15.85 7.33
C ARG A 259 -2.96 17.12 8.01
N GLU A 260 -3.39 18.29 7.53
CA GLU A 260 -3.04 19.59 8.14
C GLU A 260 -3.49 19.68 9.61
N THR A 261 -4.59 19.00 9.98
CA THR A 261 -5.15 19.04 11.33
C THR A 261 -4.63 17.92 12.24
N HIS A 262 -4.51 16.69 11.73
CA HIS A 262 -4.38 15.48 12.53
C HIS A 262 -3.10 14.67 12.27
N GLU A 263 -2.26 14.99 11.28
CA GLU A 263 -1.11 14.12 10.93
C GLU A 263 -0.20 13.82 12.13
N LYS A 264 0.10 14.85 12.93
CA LYS A 264 0.96 14.71 14.11
C LYS A 264 0.33 13.82 15.16
N GLU A 265 -0.99 13.94 15.36
CA GLU A 265 -1.73 13.07 16.28
C GLU A 265 -1.63 11.61 15.84
N VAL A 266 -1.79 11.34 14.54
CA VAL A 266 -1.67 9.99 13.97
C VAL A 266 -0.25 9.43 14.12
N PHE A 267 0.78 10.24 13.86
CA PHE A 267 2.18 9.83 14.01
C PHE A 267 2.50 9.43 15.45
N LEU A 268 2.13 10.27 16.42
CA LEU A 268 2.35 9.98 17.83
C LEU A 268 1.55 8.76 18.31
N HIS A 269 0.33 8.59 17.81
CA HIS A 269 -0.47 7.40 18.09
C HIS A 269 0.19 6.13 17.55
N TYR A 270 0.62 6.14 16.28
CA TYR A 270 1.35 5.05 15.66
C TYR A 270 2.60 4.69 16.49
N TYR A 271 3.45 5.68 16.81
CA TYR A 271 4.70 5.46 17.54
C TYR A 271 4.43 4.87 18.93
N SER A 272 3.43 5.39 19.65
CA SER A 272 3.01 4.85 20.95
C SER A 272 2.57 3.37 20.84
N MET A 273 1.77 3.03 19.82
CA MET A 273 1.31 1.66 19.61
C MET A 273 2.44 0.73 19.19
N PHE A 274 3.39 1.22 18.38
CA PHE A 274 4.57 0.48 17.97
C PHE A 274 5.44 0.15 19.19
N MET A 275 5.76 1.15 20.01
CA MET A 275 6.57 0.97 21.23
C MET A 275 5.92 0.05 22.26
N LYS A 276 4.57 0.05 22.37
CA LYS A 276 3.84 -0.91 23.20
C LYS A 276 3.87 -2.35 22.68
N SER A 277 4.14 -2.54 21.39
CA SER A 277 4.06 -3.83 20.71
C SER A 277 5.44 -4.49 20.52
N VAL A 278 6.54 -3.74 20.68
CA VAL A 278 7.90 -4.30 20.63
C VAL A 278 8.33 -4.89 21.98
N ASP A 279 9.09 -5.99 21.92
CA ASP A 279 9.63 -6.66 23.10
C ASP A 279 10.83 -5.91 23.71
N GLY A 280 11.23 -6.29 24.93
CA GLY A 280 12.29 -5.60 25.67
C GLY A 280 13.64 -5.58 24.95
N SER A 281 14.00 -6.65 24.24
CA SER A 281 15.22 -6.70 23.43
C SER A 281 15.17 -5.73 22.25
N THR A 282 14.02 -5.62 21.61
CA THR A 282 13.82 -4.70 20.48
C THR A 282 13.81 -3.27 20.97
N GLN A 283 13.17 -2.97 22.12
CA GLN A 283 13.25 -1.65 22.74
C GLN A 283 14.69 -1.25 23.05
N GLN A 284 15.52 -2.18 23.53
CA GLN A 284 16.94 -1.89 23.76
C GLN A 284 17.67 -1.62 22.43
N ARG A 285 17.47 -2.45 21.41
CA ARG A 285 18.05 -2.24 20.07
C ARG A 285 17.69 -0.85 19.51
N LEU A 286 16.43 -0.42 19.64
CA LEU A 286 15.97 0.89 19.17
C LEU A 286 16.70 2.03 19.89
N LYS A 287 16.94 1.91 21.20
CA LYS A 287 17.75 2.89 21.94
C LYS A 287 19.19 2.92 21.46
N ASP A 288 19.79 1.76 21.21
CA ASP A 288 21.19 1.64 20.79
C ASP A 288 21.45 2.30 19.43
N ILE A 289 20.47 2.27 18.52
CA ILE A 289 20.53 2.95 17.21
C ILE A 289 19.97 4.38 17.24
N GLY A 290 19.57 4.90 18.40
CA GLY A 290 19.03 6.24 18.54
C GLY A 290 17.65 6.44 17.87
N TYR A 291 16.86 5.38 17.71
CA TYR A 291 15.52 5.46 17.14
C TYR A 291 14.49 5.80 18.22
N ASP A 292 14.30 7.10 18.45
CA ASP A 292 13.30 7.65 19.36
C ASP A 292 12.13 8.32 18.60
N GLU A 293 11.26 9.02 19.34
CA GLU A 293 10.09 9.70 18.75
C GLU A 293 10.52 10.81 17.79
N GLU A 294 11.59 11.54 18.09
CA GLU A 294 12.08 12.64 17.25
C GLU A 294 12.66 12.09 15.95
N GLU A 295 13.47 11.04 16.03
CA GLU A 295 14.01 10.35 14.85
C GLU A 295 12.88 9.75 13.99
N PHE A 296 11.85 9.16 14.61
CA PHE A 296 10.67 8.69 13.88
C PHE A 296 9.93 9.83 13.16
N LEU A 297 9.73 10.98 13.81
CA LEU A 297 9.10 12.16 13.18
C LEU A 297 9.96 12.73 12.05
N ARG A 298 11.28 12.69 12.17
CA ARG A 298 12.21 13.04 11.09
C ARG A 298 12.01 12.14 9.87
N TRP A 299 11.83 10.83 10.08
CA TRP A 299 11.49 9.89 9.01
C TRP A 299 10.11 10.12 8.39
N CYS A 300 9.13 10.57 9.19
CA CYS A 300 7.82 10.96 8.67
C CYS A 300 7.93 12.13 7.68
N GLU A 301 8.78 13.12 7.97
CA GLU A 301 9.02 14.21 7.01
C GLU A 301 9.84 13.74 5.80
N ALA A 302 10.89 12.94 6.01
CA ALA A 302 11.74 12.43 4.94
C ALA A 302 10.97 11.55 3.92
N SER A 303 9.94 10.83 4.37
CA SER A 303 9.11 9.96 3.52
C SER A 303 7.90 10.68 2.90
N ARG A 304 7.66 11.96 3.21
CA ARG A 304 6.46 12.69 2.79
C ARG A 304 6.34 12.81 1.27
N MET A 305 7.44 13.13 0.59
CA MET A 305 7.44 13.28 -0.87
C MET A 305 7.03 11.97 -1.52
N PHE A 306 7.61 10.85 -1.08
CA PHE A 306 7.23 9.51 -1.53
C PHE A 306 5.76 9.22 -1.30
N GLY A 307 5.24 9.46 -0.09
CA GLY A 307 3.82 9.18 0.22
C GLY A 307 2.85 9.92 -0.68
N LEU A 308 3.11 11.21 -0.96
CA LEU A 308 2.26 12.02 -1.85
C LEU A 308 2.40 11.57 -3.31
N PHE A 309 3.63 11.39 -3.79
CA PHE A 309 3.91 10.89 -5.13
C PHE A 309 3.26 9.52 -5.39
N PHE A 310 3.40 8.59 -4.45
CA PHE A 310 2.87 7.25 -4.55
C PHE A 310 1.34 7.28 -4.68
N ALA A 311 0.67 8.07 -3.85
CA ALA A 311 -0.77 8.24 -3.93
C ALA A 311 -1.22 8.79 -5.29
N ILE A 312 -0.58 9.85 -5.80
CA ILE A 312 -0.86 10.41 -7.13
C ILE A 312 -0.69 9.35 -8.23
N SER A 313 0.34 8.51 -8.12
CA SER A 313 0.65 7.49 -9.12
C SER A 313 -0.38 6.37 -9.20
N ILE A 314 -1.06 6.05 -8.09
CA ILE A 314 -2.02 4.93 -8.04
C ILE A 314 -3.50 5.34 -7.98
N PHE A 315 -3.82 6.60 -7.63
CA PHE A 315 -5.18 7.15 -7.69
C PHE A 315 -5.93 6.91 -9.01
N PRO A 316 -5.28 6.93 -10.19
CA PRO A 316 -5.94 6.59 -11.44
C PRO A 316 -6.69 5.26 -11.39
N TYR A 317 -6.19 4.30 -10.62
CA TYR A 317 -6.73 2.95 -10.50
C TYR A 317 -7.59 2.80 -9.24
N VAL A 318 -7.06 3.18 -8.07
CA VAL A 318 -7.67 2.84 -6.77
C VAL A 318 -8.92 3.67 -6.44
N LEU A 319 -9.07 4.83 -7.07
CA LEU A 319 -10.26 5.67 -6.93
C LEU A 319 -11.28 5.43 -8.05
N MET A 320 -10.94 4.67 -9.10
CA MET A 320 -11.83 4.46 -10.23
C MET A 320 -12.87 3.38 -9.89
N ASP A 321 -14.10 3.56 -10.35
CA ASP A 321 -15.14 2.52 -10.26
C ASP A 321 -14.58 1.18 -10.81
N PRO A 322 -14.75 0.04 -10.11
CA PRO A 322 -14.18 -1.24 -10.54
C PRO A 322 -14.56 -1.65 -11.96
N GLY A 323 -15.81 -1.38 -12.39
CA GLY A 323 -16.25 -1.68 -13.74
C GLY A 323 -15.57 -0.79 -14.78
N ALA A 324 -15.35 0.49 -14.47
CA ALA A 324 -14.57 1.40 -15.31
C ALA A 324 -13.08 1.02 -15.34
N ALA A 325 -12.49 0.69 -14.18
CA ALA A 325 -11.11 0.26 -14.07
C ALA A 325 -10.86 -1.01 -14.89
N GLN A 326 -11.77 -1.98 -14.84
CA GLN A 326 -11.71 -3.18 -15.68
C GLN A 326 -11.78 -2.82 -17.18
N ARG A 327 -12.67 -1.91 -17.58
CA ARG A 327 -12.79 -1.52 -19.00
C ARG A 327 -11.54 -0.83 -19.54
N TYR A 328 -10.91 0.06 -18.75
CA TYR A 328 -9.75 0.82 -19.22
C TYR A 328 -8.42 0.09 -18.99
N PHE A 329 -8.27 -0.55 -17.83
CA PHE A 329 -7.00 -1.07 -17.34
C PHE A 329 -6.97 -2.60 -17.22
N ASP A 330 -7.95 -3.33 -17.76
CA ASP A 330 -7.84 -4.78 -18.00
C ASP A 330 -8.01 -5.17 -19.49
N ASP A 331 -8.25 -4.21 -20.40
CA ASP A 331 -8.32 -4.47 -21.85
C ASP A 331 -6.91 -4.76 -22.41
N PRO A 332 -6.64 -5.98 -22.92
CA PRO A 332 -5.31 -6.34 -23.43
C PRO A 332 -4.78 -5.45 -24.56
N VAL A 333 -5.65 -4.75 -25.29
CA VAL A 333 -5.27 -3.88 -26.41
C VAL A 333 -4.79 -2.52 -25.90
N THR A 334 -5.46 -1.95 -24.90
CA THR A 334 -5.16 -0.59 -24.41
C THR A 334 -4.33 -0.56 -23.14
N TYR A 335 -4.24 -1.69 -22.41
CA TYR A 335 -3.54 -1.80 -21.13
C TYR A 335 -2.13 -1.22 -21.17
N GLU A 336 -1.31 -1.70 -22.10
CA GLU A 336 0.09 -1.29 -22.23
C GLU A 336 0.20 0.23 -22.48
N HIS A 337 -0.64 0.77 -23.36
CA HIS A 337 -0.62 2.18 -23.67
C HIS A 337 -1.01 3.05 -22.47
N TYR A 338 -2.10 2.71 -21.77
CA TYR A 338 -2.54 3.51 -20.63
C TYR A 338 -1.60 3.37 -19.43
N CYS A 339 -1.08 2.18 -19.16
CA CYS A 339 -0.15 1.97 -18.05
C CYS A 339 1.21 2.61 -18.32
N ASN A 340 1.75 2.52 -19.54
CA ASN A 340 3.16 2.82 -19.81
C ASN A 340 3.42 4.00 -20.76
N VAL A 341 2.39 4.65 -21.30
CA VAL A 341 2.55 5.79 -22.22
C VAL A 341 1.74 7.00 -21.79
N ASP A 342 0.41 6.86 -21.68
CA ASP A 342 -0.47 7.99 -21.35
C ASP A 342 -1.85 7.53 -20.87
N ARG A 343 -2.16 7.77 -19.59
CA ARG A 343 -3.49 7.50 -19.00
C ARG A 343 -4.40 8.71 -18.88
N THR A 344 -4.06 9.83 -19.51
CA THR A 344 -4.87 11.06 -19.43
C THR A 344 -6.28 10.84 -19.94
N THR A 345 -6.44 10.14 -21.06
CA THR A 345 -7.76 9.86 -21.65
C THR A 345 -8.70 9.09 -20.71
N PRO A 346 -8.37 7.88 -20.21
CA PRO A 346 -9.27 7.15 -19.33
C PRO A 346 -9.55 7.88 -18.02
N VAL A 347 -8.54 8.53 -17.43
CA VAL A 347 -8.70 9.31 -16.18
C VAL A 347 -9.66 10.48 -16.38
N THR A 348 -9.46 11.27 -17.43
CA THR A 348 -10.30 12.46 -17.68
C THR A 348 -11.69 12.11 -18.18
N GLN A 349 -11.86 11.02 -18.92
CA GLN A 349 -13.17 10.51 -19.31
C GLN A 349 -13.97 10.06 -18.09
N HIS A 350 -13.40 9.22 -17.22
CA HIS A 350 -14.07 8.82 -15.99
C HIS A 350 -14.35 10.01 -15.06
N GLY A 351 -13.40 10.94 -14.96
CA GLY A 351 -13.53 12.15 -14.15
C GLY A 351 -14.63 13.13 -14.59
N ARG A 352 -15.10 13.07 -15.84
CA ARG A 352 -16.28 13.83 -16.29
C ARG A 352 -17.57 13.31 -15.66
N ASP A 353 -17.66 12.00 -15.45
CA ASP A 353 -18.83 11.33 -14.88
C ASP A 353 -18.73 11.23 -13.35
N CYS A 354 -17.51 11.22 -12.80
CA CYS A 354 -17.25 11.15 -11.36
C CYS A 354 -16.35 12.32 -10.93
N ARG A 355 -16.97 13.43 -10.52
CA ARG A 355 -16.21 14.62 -10.10
C ARG A 355 -15.34 14.39 -8.85
N PRO A 356 -15.80 13.68 -7.79
CA PRO A 356 -14.96 13.38 -6.62
C PRO A 356 -13.66 12.63 -6.97
N TYR A 357 -13.70 11.73 -7.95
CA TYR A 357 -12.52 11.01 -8.45
C TYR A 357 -11.48 11.96 -9.06
N LEU A 358 -11.92 12.91 -9.88
CA LEU A 358 -11.03 13.89 -10.51
C LEU A 358 -10.49 14.90 -9.50
N ASP A 359 -11.34 15.37 -8.59
CA ASP A 359 -10.95 16.36 -7.57
C ASP A 359 -9.87 15.81 -6.63
N ARG A 360 -9.98 14.55 -6.19
CA ARG A 360 -8.96 13.94 -5.32
C ARG A 360 -7.59 13.87 -5.99
N GLN A 361 -7.56 13.52 -7.27
CA GLN A 361 -6.31 13.50 -8.06
C GLN A 361 -5.75 14.92 -8.21
N LEU A 362 -6.58 15.87 -8.66
CA LEU A 362 -6.14 17.24 -8.88
C LEU A 362 -5.63 17.90 -7.60
N VAL A 363 -6.33 17.74 -6.47
CA VAL A 363 -5.90 18.30 -5.17
C VAL A 363 -4.55 17.76 -4.74
N ALA A 364 -4.31 16.45 -4.91
CA ALA A 364 -3.02 15.86 -4.57
C ALA A 364 -1.90 16.34 -5.52
N THR A 365 -2.17 16.43 -6.82
CA THR A 365 -1.22 16.96 -7.80
C THR A 365 -0.90 18.44 -7.53
N GLU A 366 -1.90 19.28 -7.21
CA GLU A 366 -1.68 20.67 -6.80
C GLU A 366 -0.87 20.76 -5.50
N GLU A 367 -1.17 19.91 -4.50
CA GLU A 367 -0.37 19.86 -3.27
C GLU A 367 1.10 19.50 -3.55
N PHE A 368 1.36 18.60 -4.50
CA PHE A 368 2.72 18.25 -4.90
C PHE A 368 3.45 19.46 -5.54
N VAL A 369 2.74 20.19 -6.41
CA VAL A 369 3.25 21.43 -7.01
C VAL A 369 3.56 22.49 -5.94
N ASP A 370 2.63 22.73 -5.01
CA ASP A 370 2.78 23.66 -3.90
C ASP A 370 4.06 23.36 -3.09
N ARG A 371 4.26 22.08 -2.75
CA ARG A 371 5.32 21.64 -1.83
C ARG A 371 6.69 21.58 -2.47
N TYR A 372 6.79 21.12 -3.72
CA TYR A 372 8.07 20.67 -4.28
C TYR A 372 8.50 21.40 -5.57
N LEU A 373 7.56 22.01 -6.30
CA LEU A 373 7.89 22.77 -7.52
C LEU A 373 7.95 24.28 -7.30
N LEU A 374 7.09 24.81 -6.41
CA LEU A 374 6.96 26.25 -6.19
C LEU A 374 7.62 26.75 -4.91
N LYS A 375 8.11 25.86 -4.04
CA LYS A 375 8.90 26.28 -2.89
C LYS A 375 10.15 27.01 -3.37
N LYS A 376 10.09 28.33 -3.29
CA LYS A 376 11.26 29.19 -3.20
C LYS A 376 12.10 28.66 -2.05
N VAL A 377 13.40 28.54 -2.30
CA VAL A 377 14.42 28.50 -1.25
C VAL A 377 14.12 29.68 -0.32
N GLU A 378 13.57 29.40 0.86
CA GLU A 378 13.60 30.32 1.99
C GLU A 378 14.88 30.08 2.79
#